data_AF-A0A2D6BUI5-F1
#
_entry.id   AF-A0A2D6BUI5-F1
#
_cell.length_a   1.000
_cell.length_b   1.000
_cell.length_c   1.000
_cell.angle_alpha   90.00
_cell.angle_beta   90.00
_cell.angle_gamma   90.00
#
_symmetry.space_group_name_H-M   'P 1'
#
loop_
_entity.id
_entity.type
_entity.pdbx_description
1 polymer ?
#
loop_
_entity_poly.entity_id
_entity_poly.type
_entity_poly.pdbx_seq_one_letter_code
_entity_poly.pdbx_strand_id
1 'polypeptide(L)'
;MEVAEDRDTRAFTDRISGGKGDAKLLIRAATVTLLRDGAEGLETLMLRKNSKIAFGGMWVFPGGRIDDEDGAPSDDIEQRARIAAAREAVEEASLRIDPQELVWFSHWTPPQVEIRRFSTWFFAARAPEAEVTVDDGEITESQWIRPVDVFAKQRAGEIELVPPTFVTLHYLGQYATVDAALTGLGAAGQRHYVTRIAPSDEGTVVMWEGDAGYEPRDPSIEGPRHRLVMTKAGFRFDDSGVR
;
A
#
# COMPACT_ATOMS: atom_id res chain seq x y z
N MET A 1 35.62 14.27 13.90
CA MET A 1 34.87 13.12 14.42
C MET A 1 33.68 12.97 13.50
N GLU A 2 33.85 12.13 12.50
CA GLU A 2 32.93 11.96 11.37
C GLU A 2 31.77 11.11 11.87
N VAL A 3 30.56 11.68 11.89
CA VAL A 3 29.35 10.95 12.27
C VAL A 3 29.07 9.97 11.15
N ALA A 4 29.21 8.67 11.43
CA ALA A 4 28.96 7.63 10.46
C ALA A 4 27.49 7.69 10.01
N GLU A 5 27.26 8.14 8.77
CA GLU A 5 25.98 7.98 8.09
C GLU A 5 25.71 6.48 7.91
N ASP A 6 24.65 6.00 8.55
CA ASP A 6 24.33 4.59 8.70
C ASP A 6 23.56 4.06 7.47
N ARG A 7 23.99 2.91 6.95
CA ARG A 7 23.65 2.40 5.61
C ARG A 7 22.16 2.07 5.39
N ASP A 8 21.39 1.78 6.44
CA ASP A 8 20.01 1.26 6.32
C ASP A 8 18.96 2.35 6.01
N THR A 9 19.08 3.55 6.60
CA THR A 9 18.14 4.65 6.32
C THR A 9 18.40 5.26 4.94
N ARG A 10 19.69 5.24 4.52
CA ARG A 10 20.07 5.53 3.13
C ARG A 10 19.53 4.46 2.19
N ALA A 11 19.56 3.17 2.55
CA ALA A 11 19.07 2.09 1.68
C ALA A 11 17.58 2.16 1.33
N PHE A 12 16.70 2.54 2.29
CA PHE A 12 15.28 2.77 1.98
C PHE A 12 15.11 3.99 1.07
N THR A 13 15.74 5.12 1.44
CA THR A 13 15.67 6.38 0.69
C THR A 13 16.30 6.25 -0.71
N ASP A 14 17.35 5.46 -0.88
CA ASP A 14 18.04 5.16 -2.14
C ASP A 14 17.28 4.13 -2.98
N ARG A 15 16.58 3.15 -2.36
CA ARG A 15 15.64 2.23 -3.06
C ARG A 15 14.45 2.99 -3.64
N ILE A 16 13.99 4.07 -3.00
CA ILE A 16 12.87 4.91 -3.47
C ILE A 16 13.30 6.15 -4.28
N SER A 17 14.59 6.54 -4.27
CA SER A 17 15.07 7.75 -4.96
C SER A 17 15.89 7.49 -6.23
N GLY A 18 15.79 6.25 -6.77
CA GLY A 18 16.54 5.77 -7.93
C GLY A 18 16.92 6.83 -8.98
N GLY A 19 18.20 6.81 -9.36
CA GLY A 19 18.92 7.81 -10.14
C GLY A 19 18.35 8.27 -11.49
N LYS A 20 18.95 9.37 -11.98
CA LYS A 20 18.60 10.10 -13.20
C LYS A 20 18.53 9.19 -14.44
N GLY A 21 17.31 8.97 -14.94
CA GLY A 21 17.01 8.40 -16.26
C GLY A 21 15.76 9.06 -16.84
N ASP A 22 15.75 9.23 -18.16
CA ASP A 22 14.74 9.95 -18.94
C ASP A 22 13.32 9.37 -18.83
N ALA A 23 12.32 10.26 -18.87
CA ALA A 23 10.86 10.03 -18.88
C ALA A 23 10.36 8.83 -18.04
N LYS A 24 10.05 9.10 -16.76
CA LYS A 24 9.54 8.13 -15.78
C LYS A 24 8.18 7.57 -16.18
N LEU A 25 8.17 6.34 -16.69
CA LEU A 25 6.93 5.63 -17.04
C LEU A 25 6.06 5.47 -15.79
N LEU A 26 4.88 6.08 -15.80
CA LEU A 26 3.85 5.84 -14.81
C LEU A 26 3.08 4.59 -15.24
N ILE A 27 3.42 3.46 -14.61
CA ILE A 27 2.79 2.17 -14.82
C ILE A 27 1.49 2.16 -14.03
N ARG A 28 0.40 1.71 -14.63
CA ARG A 28 -0.86 1.51 -13.92
C ARG A 28 -0.88 0.13 -13.27
N ALA A 29 -1.36 0.07 -12.05
CA ALA A 29 -1.40 -1.15 -11.26
C ALA A 29 -2.69 -1.23 -10.46
N ALA A 30 -3.03 -2.43 -10.00
CA ALA A 30 -4.16 -2.65 -9.13
C ALA A 30 -3.80 -3.63 -8.01
N THR A 31 -4.40 -3.41 -6.84
CA THR A 31 -4.15 -4.18 -5.63
C THR A 31 -5.48 -4.48 -4.96
N VAL A 32 -5.66 -5.70 -4.47
CA VAL A 32 -6.83 -6.09 -3.68
C VAL A 32 -6.45 -6.51 -2.27
N THR A 33 -7.13 -5.92 -1.29
CA THR A 33 -7.09 -6.32 0.10
C THR A 33 -8.22 -7.32 0.34
N LEU A 34 -7.87 -8.60 0.54
CA LEU A 34 -8.85 -9.65 0.82
C LEU A 34 -9.06 -9.77 2.32
N LEU A 35 -10.31 -9.72 2.74
CA LEU A 35 -10.72 -9.61 4.14
C LEU A 35 -11.53 -10.84 4.57
N ARG A 36 -11.29 -11.32 5.78
CA ARG A 36 -12.13 -12.34 6.42
C ARG A 36 -12.37 -12.01 7.90
N ASP A 37 -13.48 -12.54 8.42
CA ASP A 37 -13.76 -12.50 9.86
C ASP A 37 -12.99 -13.66 10.53
N GLY A 38 -11.95 -13.32 11.29
CA GLY A 38 -11.18 -14.28 12.09
C GLY A 38 -11.76 -14.46 13.49
N ALA A 39 -11.21 -15.43 14.24
CA ALA A 39 -11.68 -15.74 15.60
C ALA A 39 -11.53 -14.55 16.57
N GLU A 40 -10.54 -13.69 16.34
CA GLU A 40 -10.24 -12.53 17.18
C GLU A 40 -10.48 -11.18 16.48
N GLY A 41 -11.26 -11.17 15.39
CA GLY A 41 -11.62 -9.98 14.62
C GLY A 41 -11.21 -10.03 13.15
N LEU A 42 -11.28 -8.88 12.47
CA LEU A 42 -10.94 -8.73 11.06
C LEU A 42 -9.48 -9.13 10.77
N GLU A 43 -9.31 -10.01 9.78
CA GLU A 43 -8.01 -10.38 9.21
C GLU A 43 -7.93 -9.97 7.74
N THR A 44 -6.72 -9.63 7.29
CA THR A 44 -6.41 -9.42 5.87
C THR A 44 -5.40 -10.46 5.40
N LEU A 45 -5.52 -10.89 4.15
CA LEU A 45 -4.48 -11.68 3.51
C LEU A 45 -3.29 -10.78 3.18
N MET A 46 -2.10 -11.19 3.60
CA MET A 46 -0.83 -10.62 3.15
C MET A 46 0.03 -11.71 2.54
N LEU A 47 0.80 -11.33 1.53
CA LEU A 47 1.71 -12.19 0.78
C LEU A 47 3.14 -11.70 0.95
N ARG A 48 4.10 -12.61 1.07
CA ARG A 48 5.52 -12.28 1.16
C ARG A 48 6.19 -12.44 -0.20
N LYS A 49 6.69 -11.33 -0.73
CA LYS A 49 7.45 -11.30 -1.98
C LYS A 49 8.82 -11.95 -1.80
N ASN A 50 9.24 -12.73 -2.80
CA ASN A 50 10.58 -13.27 -2.87
C ASN A 50 11.65 -12.16 -2.74
N SER A 51 12.75 -12.38 -2.05
CA SER A 51 13.82 -11.37 -1.89
C SER A 51 14.46 -10.89 -3.20
N LYS A 52 14.36 -11.65 -4.30
CA LYS A 52 15.03 -11.37 -5.58
C LYS A 52 14.27 -10.42 -6.53
N ILE A 53 13.05 -10.02 -6.18
CA ILE A 53 12.19 -9.17 -7.02
C ILE A 53 12.09 -7.74 -6.47
N ALA A 54 11.49 -6.83 -7.25
CA ALA A 54 11.14 -5.51 -6.75
C ALA A 54 10.25 -5.66 -5.51
N PHE A 55 10.53 -4.87 -4.46
CA PHE A 55 9.92 -5.01 -3.14
C PHE A 55 10.22 -6.34 -2.42
N GLY A 56 11.29 -7.04 -2.78
CA GLY A 56 11.60 -8.35 -2.23
C GLY A 56 11.76 -8.39 -0.71
N GLY A 57 11.22 -9.46 -0.11
CA GLY A 57 11.17 -9.67 1.34
C GLY A 57 10.00 -8.99 2.05
N MET A 58 9.31 -8.06 1.39
CA MET A 58 8.20 -7.31 2.00
C MET A 58 6.88 -8.06 1.94
N TRP A 59 6.05 -7.74 2.94
CA TRP A 59 4.67 -8.18 3.00
C TRP A 59 3.78 -7.18 2.28
N VAL A 60 3.03 -7.67 1.29
CA VAL A 60 2.17 -6.89 0.40
C VAL A 60 0.78 -7.52 0.33
N PHE A 61 -0.16 -6.81 -0.27
CA PHE A 61 -1.43 -7.39 -0.70
C PHE A 61 -1.30 -7.94 -2.13
N PRO A 62 -2.17 -8.88 -2.53
CA PRO A 62 -2.21 -9.33 -3.92
C PRO A 62 -2.35 -8.17 -4.90
N GLY A 63 -1.53 -8.15 -5.96
CA GLY A 63 -1.63 -7.10 -6.97
C GLY A 63 -0.43 -6.92 -7.88
N GLY A 64 -0.70 -6.30 -9.03
CA GLY A 64 0.28 -6.14 -10.09
C GLY A 64 -0.16 -5.14 -11.15
N ARG A 65 0.41 -5.26 -12.34
CA ARG A 65 0.18 -4.29 -13.43
C ARG A 65 -1.20 -4.50 -14.05
N ILE A 66 -1.80 -3.40 -14.49
CA ILE A 66 -2.97 -3.46 -15.36
C ILE A 66 -2.45 -3.70 -16.78
N ASP A 67 -2.84 -4.82 -17.37
CA ASP A 67 -2.47 -5.24 -18.70
C ASP A 67 -3.57 -4.90 -19.72
N ASP A 68 -3.19 -4.80 -20.99
CA ASP A 68 -4.14 -4.48 -22.07
C ASP A 68 -5.24 -5.56 -22.21
N GLU A 69 -4.92 -6.79 -21.80
CA GLU A 69 -5.79 -7.97 -21.79
C GLU A 69 -6.82 -7.97 -20.65
N ASP A 70 -6.69 -7.08 -19.66
CA ASP A 70 -7.70 -6.89 -18.60
C ASP A 70 -8.95 -6.24 -19.24
N GLY A 71 -9.87 -7.10 -19.68
CA GLY A 71 -10.92 -6.83 -20.66
C GLY A 71 -11.96 -5.78 -20.28
N ALA A 72 -11.71 -4.53 -20.65
CA ALA A 72 -12.70 -3.46 -20.73
C ALA A 72 -12.29 -2.46 -21.84
N PRO A 73 -13.14 -1.51 -22.25
CA PRO A 73 -12.70 -0.38 -23.08
C PRO A 73 -11.47 0.32 -22.48
N SER A 74 -10.59 0.90 -23.32
CA SER A 74 -9.33 1.51 -22.85
C SER A 74 -9.54 2.79 -22.03
N ASP A 75 -10.71 3.40 -22.14
CA ASP A 75 -11.14 4.59 -21.40
C ASP A 75 -11.75 4.28 -20.02
N ASP A 76 -12.20 3.04 -19.77
CA ASP A 76 -12.69 2.60 -18.46
C ASP A 76 -11.58 2.00 -17.59
N ILE A 77 -10.70 2.88 -17.09
CA ILE A 77 -9.53 2.44 -16.33
C ILE A 77 -9.91 1.80 -14.99
N GLU A 78 -11.02 2.21 -14.38
CA GLU A 78 -11.47 1.63 -13.11
C GLU A 78 -11.89 0.18 -13.32
N GLN A 79 -12.69 -0.12 -14.35
CA GLN A 79 -13.09 -1.49 -14.65
C GLN A 79 -11.89 -2.38 -14.99
N ARG A 80 -10.89 -1.85 -15.72
CA ARG A 80 -9.63 -2.57 -15.96
C ARG A 80 -8.88 -2.86 -14.68
N ALA A 81 -8.80 -1.87 -13.78
CA ALA A 81 -8.14 -2.04 -12.49
C ALA A 81 -8.83 -3.10 -11.62
N ARG A 82 -10.17 -3.15 -11.65
CA ARG A 82 -10.95 -4.20 -10.97
C ARG A 82 -10.63 -5.60 -11.51
N ILE A 83 -10.58 -5.75 -12.83
CA ILE A 83 -10.25 -7.02 -13.49
C ILE A 83 -8.81 -7.43 -13.16
N ALA A 84 -7.86 -6.51 -13.25
CA ALA A 84 -6.47 -6.74 -12.90
C ALA A 84 -6.33 -7.20 -11.45
N ALA A 85 -6.96 -6.51 -10.49
CA ALA A 85 -6.90 -6.89 -9.08
C ALA A 85 -7.48 -8.29 -8.83
N ALA A 86 -8.57 -8.65 -9.50
CA ALA A 86 -9.16 -9.99 -9.41
C ALA A 86 -8.27 -11.07 -10.06
N ARG A 87 -7.64 -10.78 -11.19
CA ARG A 87 -6.67 -11.67 -11.84
C ARG A 87 -5.48 -11.94 -10.92
N GLU A 88 -4.88 -10.89 -10.36
CA GLU A 88 -3.72 -11.00 -9.47
C GLU A 88 -4.05 -11.81 -8.20
N ALA A 89 -5.27 -11.67 -7.65
CA ALA A 89 -5.72 -12.53 -6.54
C ALA A 89 -5.75 -14.03 -6.90
N VAL A 90 -6.07 -14.37 -8.14
CA VAL A 90 -6.03 -15.75 -8.64
C VAL A 90 -4.59 -16.19 -8.87
N GLU A 91 -3.77 -15.36 -9.50
CA GLU A 91 -2.39 -15.69 -9.85
C GLU A 91 -1.51 -15.87 -8.61
N GLU A 92 -1.62 -14.97 -7.63
CA GLU A 92 -0.74 -14.95 -6.47
C GLU A 92 -1.26 -15.75 -5.25
N ALA A 93 -2.57 -16.00 -5.19
CA ALA A 93 -3.19 -16.62 -4.02
C ALA A 93 -4.24 -17.71 -4.34
N SER A 94 -4.52 -18.00 -5.62
CA SER A 94 -5.57 -18.93 -6.07
C SER A 94 -6.99 -18.56 -5.61
N LEU A 95 -7.24 -17.28 -5.28
CA LEU A 95 -8.53 -16.80 -4.78
C LEU A 95 -9.33 -16.11 -5.89
N ARG A 96 -10.45 -16.71 -6.29
CA ARG A 96 -11.36 -16.12 -7.28
C ARG A 96 -12.34 -15.16 -6.60
N ILE A 97 -12.36 -13.92 -7.07
CA ILE A 97 -13.27 -12.86 -6.64
C ILE A 97 -13.96 -12.25 -7.86
N ASP A 98 -15.19 -11.77 -7.70
CA ASP A 98 -15.87 -11.02 -8.75
C ASP A 98 -15.35 -9.57 -8.78
N PRO A 99 -14.81 -9.08 -9.91
CA PRO A 99 -14.39 -7.68 -10.07
C PRO A 99 -15.47 -6.64 -9.70
N GLN A 100 -16.76 -7.00 -9.82
CA GLN A 100 -17.88 -6.13 -9.50
C GLN A 100 -18.14 -5.99 -8.00
N GLU A 101 -17.68 -6.95 -7.19
CA GLU A 101 -17.82 -6.92 -5.72
C GLU A 101 -16.71 -6.13 -5.02
N LEU A 102 -15.70 -5.67 -5.78
CA LEU A 102 -14.58 -4.90 -5.25
C LEU A 102 -15.04 -3.51 -4.77
N VAL A 103 -14.64 -3.12 -3.56
CA VAL A 103 -14.81 -1.75 -3.06
C VAL A 103 -13.55 -0.95 -3.37
N TRP A 104 -13.63 -0.01 -4.32
CA TRP A 104 -12.53 0.93 -4.56
C TRP A 104 -12.48 1.97 -3.44
N PHE A 105 -11.38 2.02 -2.69
CA PHE A 105 -11.24 2.94 -1.56
C PHE A 105 -10.05 3.89 -1.66
N SER A 106 -9.02 3.58 -2.46
CA SER A 106 -7.93 4.54 -2.68
C SER A 106 -7.19 4.38 -4.01
N HIS A 107 -6.52 5.44 -4.44
CA HIS A 107 -5.63 5.46 -5.60
C HIS A 107 -4.33 6.21 -5.26
N TRP A 108 -3.19 5.55 -5.48
CA TRP A 108 -1.88 6.02 -5.06
C TRP A 108 -1.01 6.40 -6.24
N THR A 109 -0.55 7.64 -6.27
CA THR A 109 0.45 8.13 -7.22
C THR A 109 1.79 8.34 -6.49
N PRO A 110 2.85 7.62 -6.86
CA PRO A 110 4.15 7.77 -6.23
C PRO A 110 4.81 9.11 -6.58
N PRO A 111 5.80 9.56 -5.79
CA PRO A 111 6.50 10.81 -6.05
C PRO A 111 7.18 10.81 -7.43
N GLN A 112 7.40 12.01 -7.97
CA GLN A 112 8.00 12.18 -9.31
C GLN A 112 9.49 11.78 -9.37
N VAL A 113 10.12 11.40 -8.25
CA VAL A 113 11.57 11.09 -8.19
C VAL A 113 11.91 9.63 -8.52
N GLU A 114 10.95 8.71 -8.49
CA GLU A 114 11.18 7.26 -8.73
C GLU A 114 11.39 6.89 -10.22
N ILE A 115 12.26 5.90 -10.50
CA ILE A 115 12.54 5.38 -11.87
C ILE A 115 11.35 4.58 -12.41
N ARG A 116 10.71 3.75 -11.58
CA ARG A 116 9.50 2.99 -11.92
C ARG A 116 8.40 3.39 -10.96
N ARG A 117 7.31 3.92 -11.50
CA ARG A 117 6.24 4.54 -10.74
C ARG A 117 4.96 3.77 -10.96
N PHE A 118 4.40 3.16 -9.93
CA PHE A 118 3.13 2.44 -10.01
C PHE A 118 1.98 3.32 -9.51
N SER A 119 1.16 3.84 -10.43
CA SER A 119 -0.13 4.45 -10.13
C SER A 119 -1.11 3.33 -9.81
N THR A 120 -1.45 3.15 -8.53
CA THR A 120 -2.04 1.90 -8.06
C THR A 120 -3.42 2.12 -7.48
N TRP A 121 -4.43 1.46 -8.05
CA TRP A 121 -5.79 1.42 -7.52
C TRP A 121 -5.88 0.33 -6.45
N PHE A 122 -6.43 0.69 -5.29
CA PHE A 122 -6.58 -0.22 -4.16
C PHE A 122 -8.07 -0.53 -3.94
N PHE A 123 -8.35 -1.83 -3.94
CA PHE A 123 -9.67 -2.39 -3.71
C PHE A 123 -9.69 -3.22 -2.43
N ALA A 124 -10.87 -3.35 -1.82
CA ALA A 124 -11.12 -4.29 -0.75
C ALA A 124 -12.25 -5.24 -1.14
N ALA A 125 -12.18 -6.49 -0.72
CA ALA A 125 -13.25 -7.46 -0.92
C ALA A 125 -13.30 -8.51 0.18
N ARG A 126 -14.46 -9.13 0.33
CA ARG A 126 -14.60 -10.34 1.14
C ARG A 126 -13.85 -11.48 0.47
N ALA A 127 -13.04 -12.18 1.23
CA ALA A 127 -12.35 -13.36 0.74
C ALA A 127 -13.33 -14.52 0.52
N PRO A 128 -13.19 -15.29 -0.56
CA PRO A 128 -13.97 -16.51 -0.73
C PRO A 128 -13.55 -17.57 0.29
N GLU A 129 -14.44 -18.51 0.58
CA GLU A 129 -14.11 -19.71 1.36
C GLU A 129 -13.30 -20.69 0.50
N ALA A 130 -12.00 -20.42 0.39
CA ALA A 130 -11.04 -21.23 -0.37
C ALA A 130 -9.68 -21.28 0.32
N GLU A 131 -8.90 -22.31 0.01
CA GLU A 131 -7.52 -22.43 0.47
C GLU A 131 -6.61 -21.48 -0.32
N VAL A 132 -5.71 -20.80 0.38
CA VAL A 132 -4.70 -19.94 -0.24
C VAL A 132 -3.56 -20.81 -0.71
N THR A 133 -3.24 -20.74 -2.00
CA THR A 133 -2.05 -21.39 -2.58
C THR A 133 -1.25 -20.34 -3.34
N VAL A 134 0.02 -20.20 -2.97
CA VAL A 134 0.98 -19.28 -3.61
C VAL A 134 1.78 -20.02 -4.68
N ASP A 135 2.40 -19.28 -5.60
CA ASP A 135 3.09 -19.84 -6.76
C ASP A 135 4.55 -20.31 -6.49
N ASP A 136 5.06 -20.12 -5.27
CA ASP A 136 6.44 -20.34 -4.82
C ASP A 136 7.53 -19.63 -5.68
N GLY A 137 7.10 -18.76 -6.61
CA GLY A 137 7.94 -18.03 -7.55
C GLY A 137 8.11 -16.59 -7.09
N GLU A 138 7.08 -15.78 -7.38
CA GLU A 138 7.02 -14.39 -6.96
C GLU A 138 6.70 -14.28 -5.47
N ILE A 139 5.81 -15.15 -4.99
CA ILE A 139 5.32 -15.18 -3.62
C ILE A 139 5.79 -16.45 -2.93
N THR A 140 6.44 -16.30 -1.77
CA THR A 140 7.02 -17.42 -1.03
C THR A 140 6.21 -17.81 0.19
N GLU A 141 5.39 -16.90 0.72
CA GLU A 141 4.60 -17.12 1.93
C GLU A 141 3.27 -16.36 1.82
N SER A 142 2.24 -16.88 2.49
CA SER A 142 0.97 -16.17 2.70
C SER A 142 0.58 -16.23 4.17
N GLN A 143 -0.13 -15.20 4.63
CA GLN A 143 -0.62 -15.14 5.99
C GLN A 143 -1.93 -14.36 6.06
N TRP A 144 -2.93 -14.95 6.72
CA TRP A 144 -4.05 -14.22 7.28
C TRP A 144 -3.64 -13.60 8.61
N ILE A 145 -3.73 -12.28 8.72
CA ILE A 145 -3.22 -11.56 9.88
C ILE A 145 -4.12 -10.37 10.22
N ARG A 146 -4.31 -10.10 11.51
CA ARG A 146 -5.03 -8.90 11.95
C ARG A 146 -4.14 -7.66 11.74
N PRO A 147 -4.68 -6.52 11.27
CA PRO A 147 -3.87 -5.31 11.06
C PRO A 147 -3.07 -4.87 12.29
N VAL A 148 -3.64 -5.02 13.49
CA VAL A 148 -2.96 -4.74 14.77
C VAL A 148 -1.69 -5.57 14.98
N ASP A 149 -1.70 -6.85 14.60
CA ASP A 149 -0.55 -7.74 14.75
C ASP A 149 0.55 -7.41 13.73
N VAL A 150 0.17 -6.94 12.53
CA VAL A 150 1.11 -6.45 11.52
C VAL A 150 1.93 -5.28 12.10
N PHE A 151 1.30 -4.33 12.79
CA PHE A 151 2.02 -3.22 13.40
C PHE A 151 2.94 -3.64 14.56
N ALA A 152 2.57 -4.69 15.32
CA ALA A 152 3.46 -5.23 16.33
C ALA A 152 4.74 -5.81 15.70
N LYS A 153 4.60 -6.58 14.62
CA LYS A 153 5.71 -7.13 13.84
C LYS A 153 6.57 -6.03 13.21
N GLN A 154 5.95 -4.98 12.67
CA GLN A 154 6.66 -3.86 12.06
C GLN A 154 7.51 -3.09 13.09
N ARG A 155 6.97 -2.83 14.28
CA ARG A 155 7.73 -2.20 15.38
C ARG A 155 8.86 -3.07 15.91
N ALA A 156 8.70 -4.39 15.84
CA ALA A 156 9.76 -5.35 16.17
C ALA A 156 10.83 -5.49 15.06
N GLY A 157 10.65 -4.86 13.90
CA GLY A 157 11.55 -4.99 12.75
C GLY A 157 11.45 -6.33 12.03
N GLU A 158 10.42 -7.14 12.31
CA GLU A 158 10.21 -8.44 11.66
C GLU A 158 9.69 -8.30 10.22
N ILE A 159 8.97 -7.21 9.95
CA ILE A 159 8.41 -6.89 8.64
C ILE A 159 8.65 -5.43 8.29
N GLU A 160 8.89 -5.18 7.01
CA GLU A 160 8.95 -3.84 6.44
C GLU A 160 7.64 -3.55 5.70
N LEU A 161 7.13 -2.33 5.86
CA LEU A 161 5.90 -1.87 5.23
C LEU A 161 6.17 -0.62 4.40
N VAL A 162 5.57 -0.57 3.22
CA VAL A 162 5.52 0.65 2.39
C VAL A 162 4.31 1.52 2.78
N PRO A 163 4.32 2.84 2.50
CA PRO A 163 3.26 3.75 2.93
C PRO A 163 1.83 3.32 2.52
N PRO A 164 1.55 2.88 1.28
CA PRO A 164 0.21 2.43 0.90
C PRO A 164 -0.31 1.27 1.77
N THR A 165 0.56 0.29 2.05
CA THR A 165 0.24 -0.87 2.89
C THR A 165 -0.01 -0.43 4.34
N PHE A 166 0.88 0.40 4.90
CA PHE A 166 0.72 0.90 6.27
C PHE A 166 -0.59 1.65 6.47
N VAL A 167 -0.90 2.60 5.57
CA VAL A 167 -2.10 3.43 5.66
C VAL A 167 -3.37 2.58 5.47
N THR A 168 -3.35 1.62 4.55
CA THR A 168 -4.46 0.67 4.38
C THR A 168 -4.72 -0.13 5.65
N LEU A 169 -3.67 -0.71 6.25
CA LEU A 169 -3.77 -1.46 7.51
C LEU A 169 -4.26 -0.57 8.67
N HIS A 170 -3.88 0.71 8.68
CA HIS A 170 -4.32 1.65 9.71
C HIS A 170 -5.84 1.81 9.69
N TYR A 171 -6.42 2.05 8.51
CA TYR A 171 -7.88 2.16 8.39
C TYR A 171 -8.59 0.84 8.64
N LEU A 172 -8.07 -0.29 8.13
CA LEU A 172 -8.67 -1.61 8.39
C LEU A 172 -8.69 -1.94 9.88
N GLY A 173 -7.66 -1.53 10.63
CA GLY A 173 -7.59 -1.72 12.08
C GLY A 173 -8.67 -0.99 12.89
N GLN A 174 -9.47 -0.11 12.26
CA GLN A 174 -10.60 0.57 12.89
C GLN A 174 -11.89 -0.26 12.86
N TYR A 175 -11.91 -1.38 12.13
CA TYR A 175 -13.11 -2.20 11.94
C TYR A 175 -12.98 -3.56 12.60
N ALA A 176 -14.09 -4.05 13.15
CA ALA A 176 -14.14 -5.36 13.80
C ALA A 176 -14.53 -6.51 12.85
N THR A 177 -15.26 -6.20 11.77
CA THR A 177 -15.82 -7.20 10.84
C THR A 177 -15.64 -6.78 9.38
N VAL A 178 -15.70 -7.75 8.48
CA VAL A 178 -15.59 -7.51 7.03
C VAL A 178 -16.68 -6.58 6.53
N ASP A 179 -17.94 -6.79 6.94
CA ASP A 179 -19.06 -5.95 6.49
C ASP A 179 -18.90 -4.49 6.92
N ALA A 180 -18.44 -4.26 8.17
CA ALA A 180 -18.16 -2.93 8.66
C ALA A 180 -17.01 -2.28 7.89
N ALA A 181 -15.95 -3.04 7.59
CA ALA A 181 -14.81 -2.55 6.82
C ALA A 181 -15.20 -2.17 5.38
N LEU A 182 -15.89 -3.05 4.66
CA LEU A 182 -16.31 -2.78 3.28
C LEU A 182 -17.29 -1.61 3.20
N THR A 183 -18.25 -1.54 4.13
CA THR A 183 -19.18 -0.41 4.22
C THR A 183 -18.46 0.90 4.52
N GLY A 184 -17.58 0.91 5.53
CA GLY A 184 -16.85 2.09 5.96
C GLY A 184 -15.87 2.60 4.89
N LEU A 185 -15.13 1.70 4.25
CA LEU A 185 -14.23 2.05 3.14
C LEU A 185 -15.00 2.62 1.94
N GLY A 186 -16.15 2.04 1.59
CA GLY A 186 -17.00 2.56 0.53
C GLY A 186 -17.62 3.93 0.86
N ALA A 187 -18.03 4.14 2.12
CA ALA A 187 -18.63 5.40 2.57
C ALA A 187 -17.61 6.54 2.73
N ALA A 188 -16.34 6.23 3.03
CA ALA A 188 -15.27 7.21 3.18
C ALA A 188 -14.84 7.89 1.86
N GLY A 189 -15.39 7.45 0.72
CA GLY A 189 -15.05 7.95 -0.61
C GLY A 189 -13.69 7.49 -1.12
N GLN A 190 -13.46 7.61 -2.43
CA GLN A 190 -12.18 7.21 -3.03
C GLN A 190 -11.08 8.22 -2.67
N ARG A 191 -10.14 7.80 -1.84
CA ARG A 191 -9.02 8.66 -1.43
C ARG A 191 -7.91 8.66 -2.47
N HIS A 192 -7.48 9.86 -2.87
CA HIS A 192 -6.38 10.01 -3.83
C HIS A 192 -5.11 10.48 -3.12
N TYR A 193 -4.06 9.67 -3.20
CA TYR A 193 -2.78 9.92 -2.56
C TYR A 193 -1.74 10.28 -3.61
N VAL A 194 -1.54 11.58 -3.85
CA VAL A 194 -0.39 12.05 -4.66
C VAL A 194 0.77 12.33 -3.72
N THR A 195 1.82 11.52 -3.82
CA THR A 195 2.85 11.46 -2.78
C THR A 195 3.92 12.53 -2.96
N ARG A 196 4.19 13.29 -1.89
CA ARG A 196 5.40 14.12 -1.75
C ARG A 196 6.23 13.63 -0.56
N ILE A 197 7.55 13.68 -0.69
CA ILE A 197 8.48 13.23 0.34
C ILE A 197 9.40 14.38 0.71
N ALA A 198 9.62 14.56 2.01
CA ALA A 198 10.60 15.51 2.54
C ALA A 198 11.33 14.90 3.76
N PRO A 199 12.62 15.23 3.97
CA PRO A 199 13.32 14.84 5.18
C PRO A 199 12.86 15.67 6.39
N SER A 200 13.06 15.13 7.59
CA SER A 200 12.92 15.82 8.88
C SER A 200 13.96 15.31 9.86
N ASP A 201 14.11 15.98 11.01
CA ASP A 201 15.05 15.58 12.06
C ASP A 201 14.74 14.19 12.65
N GLU A 202 13.48 13.74 12.59
CA GLU A 202 13.05 12.43 13.12
C GLU A 202 13.12 11.30 12.09
N GLY A 203 13.23 11.64 10.79
CA GLY A 203 13.19 10.67 9.70
C GLY A 203 12.48 11.20 8.45
N THR A 204 11.99 10.29 7.62
CA THR A 204 11.34 10.63 6.34
C THR A 204 9.88 10.97 6.56
N VAL A 205 9.41 12.09 6.01
CA VAL A 205 7.99 12.48 6.04
C VAL A 205 7.40 12.32 4.65
N VAL A 206 6.34 11.52 4.56
CA VAL A 206 5.52 11.33 3.36
C VAL A 206 4.25 12.14 3.55
N MET A 207 3.93 13.04 2.63
CA MET A 207 2.81 13.99 2.73
C MET A 207 1.87 13.85 1.53
N TRP A 208 0.59 14.11 1.78
CA TRP A 208 -0.49 14.11 0.79
C TRP A 208 -1.33 15.40 0.92
N GLU A 209 -2.23 15.61 -0.05
CA GLU A 209 -3.13 16.76 -0.04
C GLU A 209 -3.96 16.83 1.25
N GLY A 210 -4.15 18.03 1.79
CA GLY A 210 -4.71 18.25 3.14
C GLY A 210 -3.64 18.48 4.21
N ASP A 211 -2.37 18.20 3.90
CA ASP A 211 -1.25 18.53 4.78
C ASP A 211 -0.72 19.96 4.55
N ALA A 212 -0.50 20.71 5.63
CA ALA A 212 0.00 22.10 5.58
C ALA A 212 1.38 22.23 4.90
N GLY A 213 2.22 21.19 5.01
CA GLY A 213 3.54 21.12 4.40
C GLY A 213 3.55 20.59 2.96
N TYR A 214 2.41 20.15 2.43
CA TYR A 214 2.32 19.47 1.14
C TYR A 214 2.82 20.34 -0.02
N GLU A 215 2.24 21.53 -0.20
CA GLU A 215 2.60 22.40 -1.30
C GLU A 215 4.05 22.91 -1.24
N PRO A 216 4.54 23.45 -0.10
CA PRO A 216 5.93 23.90 0.02
C PRO A 216 6.95 22.76 0.09
N ARG A 217 6.52 21.50 0.26
CA ARG A 217 7.37 20.34 0.54
C ARG A 217 8.21 20.51 1.80
N ASP A 218 7.62 21.15 2.80
CA ASP A 218 8.26 21.47 4.06
C ASP A 218 7.44 20.90 5.22
N PRO A 219 7.90 19.81 5.86
CA PRO A 219 7.16 19.16 6.92
C PRO A 219 7.14 19.99 8.22
N SER A 220 7.96 21.05 8.34
CA SER A 220 8.02 21.90 9.53
C SER A 220 6.84 22.89 9.62
N ILE A 221 6.18 23.18 8.50
CA ILE A 221 5.03 24.11 8.46
C ILE A 221 3.94 23.60 9.39
N GLU A 222 3.46 24.43 10.32
CA GLU A 222 2.37 24.10 11.24
C GLU A 222 1.01 24.10 10.54
N GLY A 223 0.08 23.25 11.01
CA GLY A 223 -1.29 23.21 10.51
C GLY A 223 -1.84 21.79 10.37
N PRO A 224 -2.94 21.62 9.60
CA PRO A 224 -3.54 20.33 9.31
C PRO A 224 -2.53 19.30 8.77
N ARG A 225 -2.73 18.02 9.10
CA ARG A 225 -1.79 16.95 8.76
C ARG A 225 -2.45 15.86 7.93
N HIS A 226 -1.78 15.47 6.86
CA HIS A 226 -2.11 14.28 6.10
C HIS A 226 -0.80 13.65 5.65
N ARG A 227 -0.16 12.94 6.59
CA ARG A 227 1.22 12.49 6.45
C ARG A 227 1.51 11.20 7.20
N LEU A 228 2.55 10.52 6.75
CA LEU A 228 3.20 9.43 7.45
C LEU A 228 4.64 9.84 7.78
N VAL A 229 4.96 9.88 9.08
CA VAL A 229 6.32 10.11 9.57
C VAL A 229 6.96 8.75 9.83
N MET A 230 8.02 8.44 9.09
CA MET A 230 8.74 7.17 9.15
C MET A 230 10.05 7.37 9.92
N THR A 231 10.09 6.88 11.15
CA THR A 231 11.25 6.98 12.05
C THR A 231 11.85 5.60 12.33
N LYS A 232 13.06 5.56 12.92
CA LYS A 232 13.66 4.31 13.42
C LYS A 232 12.83 3.64 14.53
N ALA A 233 12.03 4.41 15.27
CA ALA A 233 11.20 3.90 16.36
C ALA A 233 9.83 3.36 15.88
N GLY A 234 9.55 3.44 14.57
CA GLY A 234 8.28 3.08 13.98
C GLY A 234 7.64 4.25 13.23
N PHE A 235 6.48 4.00 12.65
CA PHE A 235 5.80 4.99 11.82
C PHE A 235 4.65 5.64 12.58
N ARG A 236 4.39 6.91 12.28
CA ARG A 236 3.27 7.70 12.82
C ARG A 236 2.46 8.25 11.66
N PHE A 237 1.20 7.84 11.56
CA PHE A 237 0.26 8.36 10.58
C PHE A 237 -0.65 9.39 11.23
N ASP A 238 -0.87 10.50 10.54
CA ASP A 238 -1.76 11.59 10.96
C ASP A 238 -2.58 12.02 9.73
N ASP A 239 -3.90 11.90 9.83
CA ASP A 239 -4.88 12.20 8.80
C ASP A 239 -5.85 13.33 9.20
N SER A 240 -5.52 14.11 10.24
CA SER A 240 -6.36 15.19 10.77
C SER A 240 -6.74 16.30 9.78
N GLY A 241 -6.01 16.42 8.67
CA GLY A 241 -6.26 17.34 7.57
C GLY A 241 -7.24 16.83 6.52
N VAL A 242 -7.67 15.58 6.60
CA VAL A 242 -8.71 15.02 5.73
C VAL A 242 -10.06 15.21 6.41
N ARG A 243 -10.97 15.95 5.76
CA ARG A 243 -12.37 16.11 6.18
C ARG A 243 -13.28 15.21 5.36
#